data_AF-A0A1G7YWL6-F1
#
_entry.id   AF-A0A1G7YWL6-F1
#
_cell.length_a   1.000
_cell.length_b   1.000
_cell.length_c   1.000
_cell.angle_alpha   90.00
_cell.angle_beta   90.00
_cell.angle_gamma   90.00
#
_symmetry.space_group_name_H-M   'P 1'
#
loop_
_entity.id
_entity.type
_entity.pdbx_description
1 polymer ?
#
loop_
_entity_poly.entity_id
_entity_poly.type
_entity_poly.pdbx_seq_one_letter_code
_entity_poly.pdbx_strand_id
1 'polypeptide(L)' 'MYATYLRLDITVWDSSRIVIRAARRKLDRPALRDPVMRDARKRFYRAMLLHHTES' A
#
# COMPACT_ATOMS: atom_id res chain seq x y z
N MET A 1 -7.12 4.81 13.70
CA MET A 1 -7.10 4.78 12.22
C MET A 1 -6.13 5.82 11.60
N TYR A 2 -5.12 6.32 12.33
CA TYR A 2 -4.15 7.33 11.85
C TYR A 2 -2.69 6.82 11.85
N ALA A 3 -2.40 5.78 12.65
CA ALA A 3 -1.05 5.23 12.80
C ALA A 3 -0.51 4.53 11.55
N THR A 4 -1.39 3.97 10.70
CA THR A 4 -0.99 3.32 9.44
C THR A 4 -0.59 4.36 8.40
N TYR A 5 -1.32 5.48 8.33
CA TYR A 5 -1.04 6.65 7.48
C TYR A 5 0.27 7.33 7.85
N LEU A 6 0.50 7.60 9.14
CA LEU A 6 1.76 8.14 9.67
C LEU A 6 2.97 7.28 9.32
N ARG A 7 2.82 5.94 9.34
CA ARG A 7 3.90 5.03 8.97
C ARG A 7 4.15 4.95 7.46
N LEU A 8 3.21 5.40 6.64
CA LEU A 8 3.29 5.32 5.18
C LEU A 8 3.56 6.67 4.52
N ASP A 9 3.57 7.76 5.30
CA ASP A 9 3.67 9.14 4.82
C ASP A 9 2.59 9.46 3.76
N ILE A 10 1.36 9.01 4.05
CA ILE A 10 0.19 9.21 3.18
C ILE A 10 -0.92 9.85 4.01
N THR A 11 -1.66 10.76 3.40
CA THR A 11 -2.84 11.40 4.01
C THR A 11 -4.13 10.70 3.57
N VAL A 12 -5.20 10.80 4.39
CA VAL A 12 -6.51 10.20 4.10
C VAL A 12 -7.14 10.78 2.81
N TRP A 13 -6.70 11.97 2.38
CA TRP A 13 -7.19 12.67 1.18
C TRP A 13 -6.39 12.33 -0.09
N ASP A 14 -5.31 11.57 0.02
CA ASP A 14 -4.48 11.20 -1.12
C ASP A 14 -5.22 10.21 -2.03
N SER A 15 -5.12 10.37 -3.35
CA SER A 15 -5.76 9.43 -4.27
C SER A 15 -5.18 8.01 -4.13
N SER A 16 -5.98 6.99 -4.46
CA SER A 16 -5.58 5.57 -4.52
C SER A 16 -4.24 5.31 -5.21
N ARG A 17 -3.87 6.13 -6.21
CA ARG A 17 -2.58 6.04 -6.89
C ARG A 17 -1.39 6.41 -5.99
N ILE A 18 -1.53 7.44 -5.15
CA ILE A 18 -0.50 7.85 -4.18
C ILE A 18 -0.38 6.78 -3.09
N VAL A 19 -1.52 6.27 -2.63
CA VAL A 19 -1.59 5.17 -1.65
C VAL A 19 -0.81 3.94 -2.13
N ILE A 20 -1.04 3.48 -3.36
CA ILE A 20 -0.29 2.35 -3.94
C ILE A 20 1.20 2.69 -4.11
N ARG A 21 1.54 3.93 -4.46
CA ARG A 21 2.94 4.34 -4.68
C ARG A 21 3.73 4.36 -3.37
N ALA A 22 3.13 4.83 -2.29
CA ALA A 22 3.71 4.78 -0.95
C ALA A 22 3.82 3.34 -0.42
N ALA A 23 2.77 2.52 -0.60
CA ALA A 23 2.79 1.09 -0.31
C ALA A 23 3.97 0.38 -1.00
N ARG A 24 4.18 0.70 -2.28
CA ARG A 24 5.24 0.14 -3.11
C ARG A 24 6.64 0.59 -2.68
N ARG A 25 6.79 1.78 -2.11
CA ARG A 25 8.08 2.25 -1.55
C ARG A 25 8.49 1.49 -0.28
N LYS A 26 7.54 0.88 0.43
CA LYS A 26 7.83 0.03 1.61
C LYS A 26 8.27 -1.39 1.29
N LEU A 27 8.04 -1.84 0.07
CA LEU A 27 8.45 -3.18 -0.32
C LEU A 27 9.89 -3.14 -0.84
N ASP A 28 10.69 -4.11 -0.41
CA ASP A 28 12.03 -4.27 -0.95
C ASP A 28 11.97 -4.53 -2.46
N ARG A 29 12.94 -3.97 -3.18
CA ARG A 29 13.06 -4.15 -4.65
C ARG A 29 13.02 -5.61 -5.11
N PRO A 30 13.59 -6.61 -4.40
CA PRO A 30 13.46 -8.02 -4.75
C PRO A 30 12.01 -8.51 -4.64
N ALA A 31 11.31 -8.17 -3.56
CA ALA A 31 9.92 -8.55 -3.32
C ALA A 31 8.95 -7.92 -4.35
N LEU A 32 9.32 -6.81 -4.98
CA LEU A 32 8.56 -6.21 -6.08
C LEU A 32 8.69 -6.98 -7.39
N ARG A 33 9.86 -7.57 -7.65
CA ARG A 33 10.16 -8.31 -8.89
C ARG A 33 9.89 -9.80 -8.79
N ASP A 34 9.78 -10.31 -7.56
CA ASP A 34 9.48 -11.72 -7.32
C ASP A 34 8.06 -12.07 -7.80
N PRO A 35 7.93 -13.02 -8.76
CA PRO A 35 6.64 -13.51 -9.23
C PRO A 35 5.89 -14.33 -8.18
N VAL A 36 6.59 -15.02 -7.26
CA VAL A 36 5.98 -15.80 -6.17
C VAL A 36 5.25 -14.87 -5.19
N MET A 37 5.82 -13.69 -4.95
CA MET A 37 5.23 -12.67 -4.08
C MET A 37 4.12 -11.85 -4.76
N ARG A 38 3.79 -12.13 -6.04
CA ARG A 38 2.83 -11.33 -6.81
C ARG A 38 1.44 -11.32 -6.17
N ASP A 39 0.95 -12.45 -5.69
CA ASP A 39 -0.39 -12.52 -5.11
C ASP A 39 -0.44 -11.97 -3.68
N ALA A 40 0.62 -12.17 -2.89
CA ALA A 40 0.77 -11.49 -1.61
C ALA A 40 0.76 -9.95 -1.78
N ARG A 41 1.47 -9.45 -2.77
CA ARG A 41 1.51 -8.02 -3.12
C ARG A 41 0.15 -7.47 -3.55
N LYS A 42 -0.62 -8.23 -4.34
CA LYS A 42 -2.00 -7.84 -4.71
C LYS A 42 -2.93 -7.78 -3.49
N ARG A 43 -2.86 -8.78 -2.59
CA ARG A 43 -3.64 -8.81 -1.35
C ARG A 43 -3.31 -7.60 -0.47
N PHE A 44 -2.02 -7.30 -0.33
CA PHE A 44 -1.55 -6.11 0.40
C PHE A 44 -2.11 -4.80 -0.18
N TYR A 45 -2.03 -4.61 -1.51
CA TYR A 45 -2.60 -3.42 -2.14
C TYR A 45 -4.12 -3.32 -1.99
N ARG A 46 -4.84 -4.45 -2.12
CA ARG A 46 -6.30 -4.47 -1.92
C ARG A 46 -6.69 -4.09 -0.49
N ALA A 47 -5.99 -4.62 0.51
CA ALA A 47 -6.22 -4.26 1.90
C ALA A 47 -5.99 -2.76 2.14
N MET A 48 -4.90 -2.19 1.61
CA MET A 48 -4.65 -0.75 1.71
C MET A 48 -5.73 0.10 1.04
N LEU A 49 -6.22 -0.31 -0.13
CA LEU A 49 -7.30 0.42 -0.80
C LEU A 49 -8.63 0.32 -0.04
N LEU A 50 -8.97 -0.86 0.46
CA LEU A 50 -10.19 -1.08 1.24
C LEU A 50 -10.20 -0.18 2.49
N HIS A 51 -9.11 -0.19 3.25
CA HIS A 51 -8.99 0.67 4.43
C HIS A 51 -9.01 2.17 4.10
N HIS A 52 -8.56 2.54 2.91
CA HIS A 52 -8.59 3.92 2.44
C HIS A 52 -9.99 4.36 2.00
N THR A 53 -10.78 3.47 1.42
CA THR A 53 -12.20 3.76 1.08
C THR A 53 -13.13 3.73 2.29
N GLU A 54 -12.75 3.04 3.36
CA GLU A 54 -13.49 2.96 4.63
C GLU A 54 -13.11 4.06 5.65
N SER A 55 -12.13 4.91 5.33
CA SER A 55 -11.72 6.08 6.15
C SER A 55 -12.38 7.37 5.63
#